data_AF-A0A6P3WD77-F1
#
_entry.id   AF-A0A6P3WD77-F1
#
_cell.length_a   1.000
_cell.length_b   1.000
_cell.length_c   1.000
_cell.angle_alpha   90.00
_cell.angle_beta   90.00
_cell.angle_gamma   90.00
#
_symmetry.space_group_name_H-M   'P 1'
#
loop_
_entity.id
_entity.type
_entity.pdbx_description
1 polymer ?
#
loop_
_entity_poly.entity_id
_entity_poly.type
_entity_poly.pdbx_seq_one_letter_code
_entity_poly.pdbx_strand_id
1 'polypeptide(L)'
;MLMCSAYNFYPRMIRVTWYRDGQKVTSDVSATEELADGDWYYQIHSHLEFTPKAGEKISCVVEHTSLKEPREFVWDSSMPKAERNKIAIGAAGLLLGLVVCAAGLLYYRKTSRG
;
A
#
# COMPACT_ATOMS: atom_id res chain seq x y z
N MET A 1 1.83 -8.71 -4.48
CA MET A 1 1.67 -9.55 -3.27
C MET A 1 1.47 -8.64 -2.08
N LEU A 2 0.44 -8.88 -1.27
CA LEU A 2 0.25 -8.25 0.04
C LEU A 2 0.69 -9.21 1.14
N MET A 3 1.09 -8.66 2.29
CA MET A 3 1.48 -9.42 3.46
C MET A 3 0.72 -8.88 4.68
N CYS A 4 0.11 -9.78 5.45
CA CYS A 4 -0.54 -9.50 6.72
C CYS A 4 0.17 -10.30 7.81
N SER A 5 0.75 -9.59 8.78
CA SER A 5 1.54 -10.18 9.85
C SER A 5 0.83 -10.04 11.19
N ALA A 6 0.83 -11.11 11.98
CA ALA A 6 0.45 -11.09 13.39
C ALA A 6 1.64 -11.54 14.24
N TYR A 7 1.93 -10.79 15.30
CA TYR A 7 3.08 -10.99 16.20
C TYR A 7 2.60 -11.06 17.64
N ASN A 8 3.45 -11.59 18.53
CA ASN A 8 3.28 -11.53 19.97
C ASN A 8 1.91 -12.06 20.46
N PHE A 9 1.37 -13.10 19.79
CA PHE A 9 0.08 -13.68 20.17
C PHE A 9 0.26 -15.02 20.88
N TYR A 10 -0.67 -15.31 21.79
CA TYR A 10 -0.75 -16.56 22.54
C TYR A 10 -2.20 -16.78 22.98
N PRO A 11 -2.76 -18.02 22.90
CA PRO A 11 -2.14 -19.29 22.47
C PRO A 11 -1.90 -19.40 20.94
N ARG A 12 -1.29 -20.50 20.50
CA ARG A 12 -0.88 -20.71 19.09
C ARG A 12 -2.00 -20.59 18.06
N MET A 13 -3.24 -20.95 18.40
CA MET A 13 -4.33 -21.05 17.43
C MET A 13 -4.84 -19.66 17.02
N ILE A 14 -4.60 -19.30 15.76
CA ILE A 14 -5.00 -18.03 15.14
C ILE A 14 -5.64 -18.29 13.77
N ARG A 15 -6.52 -17.39 13.33
CA ARG A 15 -7.03 -17.40 11.96
C ARG A 15 -6.76 -16.07 11.29
N VAL A 16 -6.10 -16.11 10.14
CA VAL A 16 -5.86 -14.95 9.27
C VAL A 16 -6.58 -15.20 7.95
N THR A 17 -7.46 -14.29 7.54
CA THR A 17 -8.26 -14.45 6.33
C THR A 17 -8.22 -13.20 5.47
N TRP A 18 -8.22 -13.37 4.15
CA TRP A 18 -8.26 -12.28 3.20
C TRP A 18 -9.69 -12.06 2.70
N TYR A 19 -10.03 -10.79 2.51
CA TYR A 19 -11.27 -10.34 1.91
C TYR A 19 -10.98 -9.40 0.75
N ARG A 20 -11.77 -9.53 -0.31
CA ARG A 20 -11.79 -8.66 -1.48
C ARG A 20 -13.23 -8.22 -1.70
N ASP A 21 -13.49 -6.93 -1.61
CA ASP A 21 -14.82 -6.32 -1.72
C ASP A 21 -15.86 -6.98 -0.81
N GLY A 22 -15.44 -7.33 0.41
CA GLY A 22 -16.27 -7.99 1.42
C GLY A 22 -16.46 -9.50 1.21
N GLN A 23 -15.90 -10.08 0.15
CA GLN A 23 -15.93 -11.52 -0.08
C GLN A 23 -14.63 -12.19 0.36
N LYS A 24 -14.74 -13.30 1.09
CA LYS A 24 -13.58 -14.08 1.54
C LYS A 24 -12.86 -14.68 0.34
N VAL A 25 -11.54 -14.54 0.30
CA VAL A 25 -10.67 -15.11 -0.74
C VAL A 25 -9.80 -16.21 -0.15
N THR A 26 -9.72 -17.33 -0.86
CA THR A 26 -8.87 -18.48 -0.49
C THR A 26 -7.92 -18.89 -1.60
N SER A 27 -8.15 -18.47 -2.85
CA SER A 27 -7.19 -18.67 -3.93
C SER A 27 -6.01 -17.74 -3.73
N ASP A 28 -4.82 -18.19 -4.13
CA ASP A 28 -3.62 -17.34 -4.15
C ASP A 28 -3.22 -16.78 -2.77
N VAL A 29 -3.71 -17.44 -1.71
CA VAL A 29 -3.38 -17.17 -0.31
C VAL A 29 -2.40 -18.22 0.17
N SER A 30 -1.31 -17.77 0.77
CA SER A 30 -0.36 -18.63 1.49
C SER A 30 -0.13 -18.10 2.90
N ALA A 31 0.37 -18.93 3.80
CA ALA A 31 0.77 -18.52 5.13
C ALA A 31 2.04 -19.25 5.56
N THR A 32 2.87 -18.57 6.34
CA THR A 32 3.97 -19.23 7.05
C THR A 32 3.39 -20.13 8.15
N GLU A 33 4.17 -21.12 8.58
CA GLU A 33 3.87 -21.83 9.83
C GLU A 33 3.94 -20.86 11.01
N GLU A 34 3.20 -21.16 12.09
CA GLU A 34 3.26 -20.37 13.31
C GLU A 34 4.60 -20.60 14.01
N LEU A 35 5.49 -19.61 13.95
CA LEU A 35 6.83 -19.65 14.53
C LEU A 35 6.76 -19.14 15.98
N ALA A 36 7.45 -19.82 16.90
CA ALA A 36 7.60 -19.33 18.27
C ALA A 36 8.73 -18.29 18.36
N ASP A 37 8.48 -17.17 19.01
CA ASP A 37 9.42 -16.03 19.15
C ASP A 37 10.45 -16.21 20.27
N GLY A 38 10.71 -17.44 20.73
CA GLY A 38 11.65 -17.73 21.83
C GLY A 38 11.13 -17.34 23.23
N ASP A 39 10.20 -16.39 23.31
CA ASP A 39 9.59 -15.86 24.53
C ASP A 39 8.14 -16.39 24.77
N TRP A 40 7.84 -17.60 24.31
CA TRP A 40 6.52 -18.27 24.40
C TRP A 40 5.37 -17.65 23.58
N TYR A 41 5.63 -16.58 22.84
CA TYR A 41 4.68 -16.00 21.89
C TYR A 41 4.87 -16.55 20.47
N TYR A 42 3.87 -16.36 19.62
CA TYR A 42 3.87 -16.81 18.23
C TYR A 42 3.78 -15.64 17.25
N GLN A 43 4.25 -15.90 16.03
CA GLN A 43 4.08 -15.05 14.87
C GLN A 43 3.60 -15.84 13.63
N ILE A 44 2.86 -15.18 12.74
CA ILE A 44 2.43 -15.74 11.45
C ILE A 44 2.36 -14.63 10.39
N HIS A 45 2.72 -14.97 9.15
CA HIS A 45 2.58 -14.12 7.98
C HIS A 45 1.67 -14.77 6.96
N SER A 46 0.56 -14.11 6.61
CA SER A 46 -0.27 -14.51 5.47
C SER A 46 0.01 -13.61 4.28
N HIS A 47 0.11 -14.22 3.11
CA HIS A 47 0.36 -13.54 1.84
C HIS A 47 -0.83 -13.71 0.91
N LEU A 48 -1.12 -12.66 0.14
CA LEU A 48 -2.11 -12.68 -0.93
C LEU A 48 -1.42 -12.25 -2.23
N GLU A 49 -1.32 -13.17 -3.18
CA GLU A 49 -1.02 -12.82 -4.55
C GLU A 49 -2.27 -12.24 -5.21
N PHE A 50 -2.13 -11.06 -5.80
CA PHE A 50 -3.26 -10.36 -6.39
C PHE A 50 -2.82 -9.46 -7.53
N THR A 51 -3.73 -9.29 -8.49
CA THR A 51 -3.65 -8.23 -9.50
C THR A 51 -4.46 -7.04 -9.02
N PRO A 52 -3.86 -5.85 -8.84
CA PRO A 52 -4.57 -4.65 -8.42
C PRO A 52 -5.68 -4.25 -9.40
N LYS A 53 -6.86 -3.94 -8.88
CA LYS A 53 -8.00 -3.38 -9.61
C LYS A 53 -8.36 -2.01 -9.03
N ALA A 54 -8.68 -1.06 -9.90
CA ALA A 54 -9.06 0.28 -9.46
C ALA A 54 -10.33 0.23 -8.60
N GLY A 55 -10.25 0.79 -7.39
CA GLY A 55 -11.38 0.89 -6.46
C GLY A 55 -11.72 -0.37 -5.68
N GLU A 56 -10.93 -1.45 -5.79
CA GLU A 56 -11.14 -2.64 -4.96
C GLU A 56 -10.75 -2.39 -3.50
N LYS A 57 -11.51 -2.97 -2.57
CA LYS A 57 -11.18 -2.98 -1.15
C LYS A 57 -10.61 -4.35 -0.80
N ILE A 58 -9.33 -4.39 -0.46
CA ILE A 58 -8.70 -5.59 0.10
C ILE A 58 -8.56 -5.42 1.61
N SER A 59 -8.89 -6.44 2.38
CA SER A 59 -8.63 -6.46 3.81
C SER A 59 -8.15 -7.81 4.31
N CYS A 60 -7.42 -7.77 5.41
CA CYS A 60 -7.01 -8.93 6.19
C CYS A 60 -7.78 -8.93 7.51
N VAL A 61 -8.40 -10.04 7.88
CA VAL A 61 -9.13 -10.21 9.14
C VAL A 61 -8.41 -11.23 10.01
N VAL A 62 -8.08 -10.81 11.23
CA VAL A 62 -7.39 -11.61 12.24
C VAL A 62 -8.37 -11.99 13.35
N GLU A 63 -8.57 -13.29 13.54
CA GLU A 63 -9.34 -13.87 14.64
C GLU A 63 -8.39 -14.61 15.58
N HIS A 64 -8.44 -14.27 16.86
CA HIS A 64 -7.59 -14.89 17.88
C HIS A 64 -8.29 -14.80 19.24
N THR A 65 -8.13 -15.79 20.12
CA THR A 65 -8.87 -15.84 21.39
C THR A 65 -8.51 -14.73 22.38
N SER A 66 -7.37 -14.04 22.20
CA SER A 66 -7.02 -12.85 22.99
C SER A 66 -7.76 -11.58 22.54
N LEU A 67 -8.41 -11.62 21.38
CA LEU A 67 -9.21 -10.52 20.85
C LEU A 67 -10.69 -10.76 21.20
N LYS A 68 -11.37 -9.73 21.71
CA LYS A 68 -12.82 -9.79 21.96
C LYS A 68 -13.62 -9.93 20.67
N GLU A 69 -13.12 -9.31 19.61
CA GLU A 69 -13.74 -9.27 18.29
C GLU A 69 -12.64 -9.42 17.21
N PRO A 70 -12.97 -9.96 16.03
CA PRO A 70 -12.04 -10.00 14.90
C PRO A 70 -11.50 -8.61 14.55
N ARG A 71 -10.22 -8.52 14.23
CA ARG A 71 -9.60 -7.27 13.80
C ARG A 71 -9.44 -7.24 12.28
N GLU A 72 -10.10 -6.30 11.61
CA GLU A 72 -9.96 -6.04 10.18
C GLU A 72 -8.89 -4.97 9.91
N PHE A 73 -7.99 -5.26 8.98
CA PHE A 73 -6.98 -4.35 8.46
C PHE A 73 -7.23 -4.13 6.97
N VAL A 74 -7.66 -2.93 6.61
CA VAL A 74 -7.92 -2.55 5.21
C VAL A 74 -6.61 -2.09 4.56
N TRP A 75 -6.29 -2.66 3.40
CA TRP A 75 -5.18 -2.22 2.59
C TRP A 75 -5.48 -0.85 1.98
N ASP A 76 -4.59 0.11 2.23
CA ASP A 76 -4.64 1.40 1.58
C ASP A 76 -3.82 1.37 0.28
N SER A 77 -4.51 1.38 -0.86
CA SER A 77 -3.89 1.46 -2.18
C SER A 77 -3.43 2.89 -2.53
N SER A 78 -3.63 3.87 -1.65
CA SER A 78 -3.21 5.24 -1.91
C SER A 78 -1.70 5.34 -2.03
N MET A 79 -1.25 6.11 -3.03
CA MET A 79 0.17 6.36 -3.21
C MET A 79 0.72 7.07 -1.96
N PRO A 80 1.88 6.64 -1.43
CA PRO A 80 2.49 7.29 -0.29
C PRO A 80 2.59 8.80 -0.50
N LYS A 81 2.27 9.57 0.54
CA LYS A 81 2.26 11.05 0.47
C LYS A 81 3.57 11.63 -0.07
N ALA A 82 4.70 11.00 0.25
CA ALA A 82 6.01 11.38 -0.26
C ALA A 82 6.10 11.26 -1.80
N GLU A 83 5.67 10.15 -2.37
CA GLU A 83 5.67 9.94 -3.83
C GLU A 83 4.72 10.89 -4.54
N ARG A 84 3.53 11.10 -3.97
CA ARG A 84 2.57 12.09 -4.48
C ARG A 84 3.17 13.50 -4.50
N ASN A 85 3.89 13.89 -3.44
CA ASN A 85 4.54 15.19 -3.35
C ASN A 85 5.68 15.33 -4.38
N LYS A 86 6.49 14.29 -4.59
CA LYS A 86 7.54 14.29 -5.61
C LYS A 86 6.96 14.55 -7.00
N ILE A 87 5.87 13.87 -7.34
CA ILE A 87 5.17 14.06 -8.63
C ILE A 87 4.65 15.49 -8.75
N ALA A 88 4.01 16.02 -7.70
CA ALA A 88 3.45 17.37 -7.71
C ALA A 88 4.54 18.45 -7.90
N ILE A 89 5.65 18.34 -7.17
CA ILE A 89 6.79 19.27 -7.27
C ILE A 89 7.42 19.17 -8.67
N GLY A 90 7.61 17.95 -9.19
CA GLY A 90 8.14 17.73 -10.53
C GLY A 90 7.28 18.35 -11.62
N ALA A 91 5.96 18.14 -11.55
CA ALA A 91 5.01 18.71 -12.51
C ALA A 91 5.00 20.25 -12.46
N ALA A 92 5.02 20.84 -11.26
CA ALA A 92 5.09 22.28 -11.08
C ALA A 92 6.39 22.87 -11.67
N GLY A 93 7.53 22.22 -11.39
CA GLY A 93 8.82 22.63 -11.94
C GLY A 93 8.87 22.57 -13.48
N LEU A 94 8.32 21.51 -14.08
CA LEU A 94 8.24 21.36 -15.53
C LEU A 94 7.42 22.49 -16.17
N LEU A 95 6.25 22.79 -15.61
CA LEU A 95 5.37 23.86 -16.10
C LEU A 95 6.04 25.23 -16.00
N LEU A 96 6.70 25.53 -14.88
CA LEU A 96 7.44 26.77 -14.71
C LEU A 96 8.59 26.88 -15.72
N GLY A 97 9.34 25.80 -15.93
CA GLY A 97 10.42 25.75 -16.92
C GLY A 97 9.93 26.04 -18.34
N LEU A 98 8.82 25.42 -18.75
CA LEU A 98 8.22 25.66 -20.08
C LEU A 98 7.81 27.12 -20.29
N VAL A 99 7.19 27.74 -19.28
CA VAL A 99 6.79 29.15 -19.34
C VAL A 99 8.00 30.07 -19.48
N VAL A 100 9.06 29.85 -18.70
CA VAL A 100 10.30 30.63 -18.78
C VAL A 100 10.99 30.45 -20.13
N CYS A 101 11.09 29.23 -20.64
CA CYS A 101 11.66 28.95 -21.96
C CYS A 101 10.87 29.64 -23.08
N ALA A 102 9.53 29.56 -23.05
CA ALA A 102 8.68 30.19 -24.05
C ALA A 102 8.82 31.72 -24.03
N ALA A 103 8.78 32.33 -22.84
CA ALA A 103 8.99 33.77 -22.67
C ALA A 103 10.37 34.21 -23.18
N GLY A 104 11.42 33.45 -22.86
CA GLY A 104 12.79 33.71 -23.34
C GLY A 104 12.90 33.63 -24.87
N LEU A 105 12.28 32.62 -25.49
CA LEU A 105 12.24 32.48 -26.96
C LEU A 105 11.49 33.64 -27.63
N LEU A 106 10.36 34.07 -27.08
CA LEU A 106 9.60 35.21 -27.60
C LEU A 106 10.39 36.52 -27.50
N TYR A 107 11.05 36.75 -26.35
CA TYR A 107 11.92 37.91 -26.15
C TYR A 107 13.09 37.90 -27.15
N TYR A 108 13.78 36.76 -27.31
CA TYR A 108 14.88 36.61 -28.26
C TYR A 108 14.45 36.90 -29.70
N ARG A 109 13.30 36.36 -30.13
CA ARG A 109 12.76 36.62 -31.48
C ARG A 109 12.37 38.08 -31.69
N LYS A 110 11.90 38.77 -30.64
CA LYS A 110 11.54 40.18 -30.71
C LYS A 110 12.79 41.07 -30.82
N THR A 111 13.84 40.80 -30.04
CA THR A 111 15.08 41.59 -30.09
C THR A 111 15.93 41.31 -31.33
N SER A 112 15.85 40.12 -31.93
CA SER A 112 16.57 39.79 -33.17
C SER A 112 15.96 40.42 -34.42
N ARG A 113 14.73 40.91 -34.36
CA ARG A 113 14.02 41.56 -35.48
C ARG A 113 14.05 43.08 -35.44
N GLY A 114 14.61 43.67 -34.38
CA GLY A 114 14.78 45.12 -34.21
C GLY A 114 16.19 45.57 -34.57
#